data_AF-A0ABD0PAZ5-F1
#
_entry.id   AF-A0ABD0PAZ5-F1
#
_cell.length_a   1.000
_cell.length_b   1.000
_cell.length_c   1.000
_cell.angle_alpha   90.00
_cell.angle_beta   90.00
_cell.angle_gamma   90.00
#
_symmetry.space_group_name_H-M   'P 1'
#
loop_
_entity.id
_entity.type
_entity.pdbx_description
1 polymer ?
#
loop_
_entity_poly.entity_id
_entity_poly.type
_entity_poly.pdbx_seq_one_letter_code
_entity_poly.pdbx_strand_id
1 'polypeptide(L)' 'KMLQSLGRPELHMALDVRMVSGSGQEHAGCLLLSGEVLFVVSVCEDAQQQAFPITEIQCEHDTHTPGRITLTLQQHRVT' A
#
# COMPACT_ATOMS: atom_id res chain seq x y z
N LYS A 1 7.40 -8.45 10.66
CA LYS A 1 7.73 -7.84 11.98
C LYS A 1 7.36 -6.35 12.09
N MET A 2 6.90 -5.66 11.04
CA MET A 2 6.61 -4.21 11.11
C MET A 2 5.31 -3.88 11.84
N LEU A 3 4.25 -4.69 11.66
CA LEU A 3 2.97 -4.43 12.34
C LEU A 3 3.02 -4.54 13.87
N GLN A 4 3.98 -5.29 14.42
CA GLN A 4 4.17 -5.42 15.88
C GLN A 4 5.09 -4.34 16.47
N SER A 5 5.90 -3.66 15.65
CA SER A 5 6.78 -2.56 16.10
C SER A 5 6.08 -1.20 16.08
N LEU A 6 4.95 -1.09 15.39
CA LEU A 6 4.08 0.07 15.47
C LEU A 6 3.32 -0.09 16.80
N GLY A 7 3.71 0.66 17.83
CA GLY A 7 2.90 0.73 19.05
C GLY A 7 1.52 1.24 18.66
N ARG A 8 0.46 0.45 18.94
CA ARG A 8 -0.96 0.70 18.56
C ARG A 8 -1.12 1.82 17.51
N PRO A 9 -0.72 1.61 16.24
CA PRO A 9 -0.97 2.61 15.23
C PRO A 9 -2.48 2.80 15.18
N GLU A 10 -2.95 4.03 15.35
CA GLU A 10 -4.32 4.35 15.00
C GLU A 10 -4.44 4.14 13.49
N LEU A 11 -4.90 2.95 13.12
CA LEU A 11 -5.27 2.63 11.76
C LEU A 11 -6.54 3.41 11.45
N HIS A 12 -6.44 4.34 10.51
CA HIS A 12 -7.57 5.09 10.00
C HIS A 12 -8.32 4.29 8.93
N MET A 13 -7.63 3.40 8.21
CA MET A 13 -8.23 2.56 7.18
C MET A 13 -7.50 1.21 7.07
N ALA A 14 -8.28 0.16 6.80
CA ALA A 14 -7.79 -1.12 6.31
C ALA A 14 -8.63 -1.51 5.09
N LEU A 15 -7.99 -1.82 3.97
CA LEU A 15 -8.65 -2.18 2.72
C LEU A 15 -8.04 -3.47 2.17
N ASP A 16 -8.88 -4.48 1.97
CA ASP A 16 -8.49 -5.69 1.25
C ASP A 16 -8.35 -5.38 -0.24
N VAL A 17 -7.21 -5.81 -0.81
CA VAL A 17 -6.86 -5.51 -2.20
C VAL A 17 -6.35 -6.76 -2.91
N ARG A 18 -6.43 -6.71 -4.24
CA ARG A 18 -5.71 -7.64 -5.11
C ARG A 18 -4.50 -6.91 -5.67
N MET A 19 -3.31 -7.40 -5.36
CA MET A 19 -2.07 -6.84 -5.87
C MET A 19 -1.65 -7.54 -7.15
N VAL A 20 -1.20 -6.77 -8.12
CA VAL A 20 -0.72 -7.26 -9.42
C VAL A 20 0.78 -6.93 -9.52
N SER A 21 1.62 -7.95 -9.71
CA SER A 21 3.06 -7.77 -9.89
C SER A 21 3.39 -7.25 -11.30
N GLY A 22 4.64 -6.82 -11.53
CA GLY A 22 5.13 -6.51 -12.88
C GLY A 22 5.11 -7.68 -13.86
N SER A 23 4.99 -8.92 -13.36
CA SER A 23 4.80 -10.13 -14.19
C SER A 23 3.32 -10.48 -14.42
N GLY A 24 2.38 -9.66 -13.93
CA GLY A 24 0.94 -9.89 -14.05
C GLY A 24 0.37 -10.92 -13.06
N GLN A 25 1.16 -11.36 -12.08
CA GLN A 25 0.68 -12.30 -11.05
C GLN A 25 -0.17 -11.57 -10.03
N GLU A 26 -1.32 -12.16 -9.71
CA GLU A 26 -2.28 -11.61 -8.76
C GLU A 26 -2.19 -12.32 -7.42
N HIS A 27 -2.18 -11.55 -6.33
CA HIS A 27 -2.21 -12.10 -4.98
C HIS A 27 -3.02 -11.22 -4.03
N ALA A 28 -3.56 -11.84 -2.98
CA ALA A 28 -4.30 -11.12 -1.95
C ALA A 28 -3.36 -10.25 -1.12
N GLY A 29 -3.85 -9.09 -0.71
CA GLY A 29 -3.15 -8.13 0.12
C GLY A 29 -4.10 -7.28 0.93
N CYS A 30 -3.54 -6.46 1.82
CA CYS A 30 -4.24 -5.36 2.42
C CYS A 30 -3.40 -4.08 2.40
N LEU A 31 -4.10 -2.97 2.25
CA LEU A 31 -3.58 -1.63 2.47
C LEU A 31 -4.00 -1.17 3.86
N LEU A 32 -3.04 -0.70 4.65
CA LEU A 32 -3.32 -0.16 5.98
C LEU A 32 -2.86 1.29 6.02
N LEU A 33 -3.74 2.20 6.41
CA LEU A 33 -3.43 3.63 6.49
C LEU A 33 -3.38 4.05 7.97
N SER A 34 -2.26 4.63 8.37
CA SER A 34 -2.17 5.44 9.59
C SER A 34 -2.11 6.93 9.23
N GLY A 35 -1.97 7.81 10.24
CA GLY A 35 -1.95 9.25 10.03
C GLY A 35 -0.87 9.76 9.06
N GLU A 36 0.22 9.00 8.88
CA GLU A 36 1.37 9.43 8.07
C GLU A 36 1.89 8.36 7.11
N VAL A 37 1.44 7.11 7.24
CA VAL A 37 2.06 5.97 6.55
C VAL A 37 0.99 5.08 5.92
N LEU A 38 1.20 4.72 4.66
CA LEU A 38 0.50 3.62 3.99
C LEU A 38 1.37 2.37 4.05
N PHE A 39 0.83 1.30 4.62
CA PHE A 39 1.44 -0.02 4.61
C PHE A 39 0.83 -0.86 3.50
N VAL A 40 1.70 -1.49 2.71
CA VAL A 40 1.33 -2.48 1.70
C VAL A 40 1.73 -3.85 2.24
N VAL A 41 0.74 -4.68 2.51
CA VAL A 41 0.92 -5.99 3.12
C VAL A 41 0.39 -7.05 2.17
N SER A 42 1.27 -7.94 1.74
CA SER A 42 0.91 -9.13 0.98
C SER A 42 0.60 -10.30 1.89
N VAL A 43 -0.37 -11.12 1.49
CA VAL A 43 -0.77 -12.34 2.22
C VAL A 43 0.14 -13.52 1.86
N CYS A 44 1.09 -13.36 0.92
CA CYS A 44 2.07 -14.40 0.59
C CYS A 44 3.08 -14.58 1.74
N GLU A 45 3.39 -15.84 2.09
CA GLU A 45 4.21 -16.19 3.26
C GLU A 45 5.62 -15.57 3.24
N ASP A 46 6.16 -15.31 2.04
CA ASP A 46 7.49 -14.74 1.84
C ASP A 46 7.48 -13.24 1.54
N ALA A 47 6.31 -12.60 1.51
CA ALA A 47 6.22 -11.24 1.05
C ALA A 47 6.65 -10.23 2.12
N GLN A 48 7.53 -9.33 1.70
CA GLN A 48 7.97 -8.23 2.52
C GLN A 48 6.84 -7.21 2.70
N GLN A 49 6.65 -6.77 3.94
CA GLN A 49 5.79 -5.63 4.24
C GLN A 49 6.51 -4.36 3.83
N GLN A 50 5.82 -3.48 3.13
CA GLN A 50 6.36 -2.18 2.73
C GLN A 50 5.59 -1.08 3.42
N ALA A 51 6.27 0.01 3.74
CA ALA A 51 5.67 1.20 4.34
C ALA A 51 6.17 2.42 3.58
N PHE A 52 5.24 3.30 3.23
CA PHE A 52 5.51 4.50 2.47
C PHE A 52 4.87 5.70 3.17
N PRO A 53 5.60 6.82 3.32
CA PRO A 53 4.99 8.06 3.78
C PRO A 53 3.86 8.46 2.83
N ILE A 54 2.73 8.91 3.37
CA ILE A 54 1.60 9.36 2.53
C ILE A 54 1.97 10.55 1.65
N THR A 55 2.97 11.34 2.06
CA THR A 55 3.51 12.47 1.28
C THR A 55 4.26 12.03 0.02
N GLU A 56 4.64 10.76 -0.08
CA GLU A 56 5.34 10.19 -1.24
C GLU A 56 4.40 9.40 -2.16
N ILE A 57 3.09 9.43 -1.91
CA ILE A 57 2.10 8.68 -2.68
C ILE A 57 1.21 9.63 -3.46
N GLN A 58 1.21 9.48 -4.78
CA GLN A 58 0.22 10.11 -5.65
C GLN A 58 -0.97 9.18 -5.82
N CYS A 59 -2.17 9.70 -5.57
CA CYS A 59 -3.42 8.98 -5.75
C CYS A 59 -4.20 9.58 -6.92
N GLU A 60 -4.55 8.73 -7.88
CA GLU A 60 -5.37 9.11 -9.03
C GLU A 60 -6.65 8.27 -9.05
N HIS A 61 -7.78 8.93 -9.31
CA HIS A 61 -9.05 8.24 -9.53
C HIS A 61 -9.25 8.03 -11.03
N ASP A 62 -9.58 6.80 -11.42
CA ASP A 62 -9.90 6.48 -12.81
C ASP A 62 -11.30 7.02 -13.17
N THR A 63 -11.34 8.03 -14.03
CA THR A 63 -12.61 8.64 -14.47
C THR A 63 -13.42 7.75 -15.42
N HIS A 64 -12.80 6.72 -16.00
CA HIS A 64 -13.44 5.78 -16.92
C HIS A 64 -13.93 4.51 -16.20
N THR A 65 -13.31 4.15 -15.08
CA THR A 65 -13.66 2.95 -14.29
C THR A 65 -14.07 3.33 -12.87
N PRO A 66 -15.38 3.49 -12.59
CA PRO A 66 -15.87 3.83 -11.26
C PRO A 66 -15.35 2.87 -10.18
N GLY A 67 -14.85 3.42 -9.08
CA GLY A 67 -14.37 2.64 -7.94
C GLY A 67 -12.92 2.14 -8.08
N ARG A 68 -12.19 2.53 -9.12
CA ARG A 68 -10.75 2.23 -9.27
C ARG A 68 -9.89 3.43 -8.88
N ILE A 69 -8.93 3.19 -8.01
CA ILE A 69 -7.87 4.14 -7.66
C ILE A 69 -6.50 3.57 -8.05
N THR A 70 -5.62 4.45 -8.50
CA THR A 70 -4.21 4.13 -8.77
C THR A 70 -3.36 4.87 -7.74
N LEU A 71 -2.51 4.12 -7.04
CA LEU A 71 -1.53 4.67 -6.11
C LEU A 71 -0.14 4.53 -6.74
N THR A 72 0.51 5.65 -6.99
CA THR A 72 1.86 5.71 -7.57
C THR A 72 2.82 6.21 -6.50
N LEU A 73 3.84 5.42 -6.21
CA LEU A 73 4.90 5.82 -5.29
C LEU A 73 5.90 6.74 -5.99
N GLN A 74 6.04 7.96 -5.49
CA GLN A 74 6.96 8.98 -5.96
C GLN A 74 8.30 8.86 -5.21
N GLN A 75 9.10 7.84 -5.52
CA GLN A 75 10.44 7.70 -4.94
C GLN A 75 11.38 8.76 -5.54
N HIS A 76 11.77 9.74 -4.73
CA HIS A 76 12.97 10.54 -5.03
C HIS A 76 14.18 9.64 -4.82
N ARG A 77 14.76 9.12 -5.91
CA ARG A 77 16.07 8.49 -5.82
C ARG A 77 17.07 9.57 -5.42
N VAL A 78 17.66 9.41 -4.24
CA VAL A 78 18.88 10.14 -3.88
C VAL A 78 19.97 9.58 -4.79
N THR A 79 20.33 10.33 -5.83
CA THR A 79 21.52 10.07 -6.66
C THR A 79 22.78 10.55 -5.96
#